data_AF-A0A522WHT1-F1
#
_entry.id   AF-A0A522WHT1-F1
#
_cell.length_a   1.000
_cell.length_b   1.000
_cell.length_c   1.000
_cell.angle_alpha   90.00
_cell.angle_beta   90.00
_cell.angle_gamma   90.00
#
_symmetry.space_group_name_H-M   'P 1'
#
loop_
_entity.id
_entity.type
_entity.pdbx_description
1 polymer ?
#
loop_
_entity_poly.entity_id
_entity_poly.type
_entity_poly.pdbx_seq_one_letter_code
_entity_poly.pdbx_strand_id
1 'polypeptide(L)'
;MVNSISSNNLAGRGAYSLMQQLSTDSGDLFSTLAGTNGGGSSQALFGALAGNGGTPKSIDSILQQQKVDLAKNNIYNNAAQRLAAIQGGNYTPTDEWEKIAGYAMAKGKPVVISLDSSGQVQAQLQSESSLSKFNPQLQEQILQLDSDTELMAQKIQANATNDGWVKKLAGASNDLYQVYNNVIVAQTSTTNNWEQQGVLYMQTKRPFKIQLDTKGDLMVQDQATDPELAKLPYNLQKTLRAAIASIPTTLSNGTATKDWEFQAQNFAAAGVPYYLDIDASTGVISAKENSAANITPAFLKSAPYPDVGDSSPALKDAAEYIKAGKAFFFDIDSTGTIGAKEATVHNIVQYNAVKTDATSTYGAGSILSLFA
;
A
#
# COMPACT_ATOMS: atom_id res chain seq x y z
N MET A 1 3.43 14.89 -34.64
CA MET A 1 4.04 13.68 -35.24
C MET A 1 4.02 12.60 -34.17
N VAL A 2 3.20 11.58 -34.39
CA VAL A 2 2.83 10.55 -33.42
C VAL A 2 3.67 9.31 -33.73
N ASN A 3 4.46 8.83 -32.77
CA ASN A 3 5.07 7.50 -32.84
C ASN A 3 4.28 6.54 -31.96
N SER A 4 3.54 5.66 -32.62
CA SER A 4 2.84 4.52 -32.03
C SER A 4 3.85 3.43 -31.67
N ILE A 5 3.87 3.01 -30.40
CA ILE A 5 4.52 1.77 -29.97
C ILE A 5 3.44 0.69 -29.85
N SER A 6 3.63 -0.39 -30.60
CA SER A 6 2.74 -1.53 -30.71
C SER A 6 2.64 -2.32 -29.41
N SER A 7 1.41 -2.52 -28.95
CA SER A 7 1.05 -3.48 -27.91
C SER A 7 1.19 -4.90 -28.45
N ASN A 8 2.11 -5.69 -27.90
CA ASN A 8 2.19 -7.12 -28.17
C ASN A 8 1.06 -7.83 -27.43
N ASN A 9 0.10 -8.35 -28.20
CA ASN A 9 -0.88 -9.33 -27.78
C ASN A 9 -0.17 -10.65 -27.39
N LEU A 10 -0.14 -10.97 -26.11
CA LEU A 10 0.19 -12.30 -25.62
C LEU A 10 -0.92 -12.82 -24.71
N ALA A 11 -2.11 -12.98 -25.30
CA ALA A 11 -3.23 -13.69 -24.68
C ALA A 11 -3.63 -14.88 -25.57
N GLY A 12 -3.70 -16.07 -24.98
CA GLY A 12 -4.74 -17.03 -25.37
C GLY A 12 -4.37 -18.31 -26.12
N ARG A 13 -3.14 -18.86 -26.05
CA ARG A 13 -2.84 -20.15 -26.74
C ARG A 13 -2.06 -21.23 -25.97
N GLY A 14 -1.94 -21.16 -24.65
CA GLY A 14 -1.17 -22.14 -23.86
C GLY A 14 -1.95 -23.22 -23.10
N ALA A 15 -3.24 -23.02 -22.78
CA ALA A 15 -3.92 -23.87 -21.80
C ALA A 15 -4.77 -25.02 -22.40
N TYR A 16 -5.11 -24.96 -23.69
CA TYR A 16 -5.97 -25.97 -24.31
C TYR A 16 -5.23 -27.17 -24.92
N SER A 17 -3.92 -27.07 -25.20
CA SER A 17 -3.17 -28.20 -25.79
C SER A 17 -2.61 -29.19 -24.76
N LEU A 18 -2.48 -28.80 -23.48
CA LEU A 18 -1.95 -29.69 -22.44
C LEU A 18 -3.00 -30.68 -21.89
N MET A 19 -4.30 -30.38 -22.03
CA MET A 19 -5.37 -31.30 -21.61
C MET A 19 -5.66 -32.42 -22.62
N GLN A 20 -5.29 -32.27 -23.89
CA GLN A 20 -5.43 -33.34 -24.89
C GLN A 20 -4.26 -34.33 -24.92
N GLN A 21 -3.09 -33.94 -24.41
CA GLN A 21 -1.90 -34.82 -24.42
C GLN A 21 -1.82 -35.75 -23.19
N LEU A 22 -2.58 -35.47 -22.12
CA LEU A 22 -2.64 -36.32 -20.92
C LEU A 22 -3.73 -37.41 -20.97
N SER A 23 -4.61 -37.40 -21.98
CA SER A 23 -5.63 -38.46 -22.16
C SER A 23 -5.13 -39.68 -22.92
N THR A 24 -3.93 -39.64 -23.51
CA THR A 24 -3.38 -40.75 -24.33
C THR A 24 -2.23 -41.52 -23.67
N ASP A 25 -1.59 -40.99 -22.62
CA ASP A 25 -0.37 -41.60 -22.02
C ASP A 25 -0.62 -42.42 -20.74
N SER A 26 -1.88 -42.69 -20.39
CA SER A 26 -2.24 -43.48 -19.21
C SER A 26 -2.04 -45.00 -19.40
N GLY A 27 -1.75 -45.45 -20.62
CA GLY A 27 -1.53 -46.87 -20.95
C GLY A 27 -0.11 -47.38 -20.66
N ASP A 28 0.91 -46.52 -20.72
CA ASP A 28 2.31 -46.97 -20.74
C ASP A 28 3.05 -46.84 -19.40
N LEU A 29 2.51 -46.10 -18.43
CA LEU A 29 3.12 -46.01 -17.09
C LEU A 29 2.94 -47.28 -16.24
N PHE A 30 2.00 -48.16 -16.61
CA PHE A 30 1.70 -49.38 -15.84
C PHE A 30 2.29 -50.67 -16.44
N SER A 31 2.81 -50.63 -17.68
CA SER A 31 3.48 -51.81 -18.26
C SER A 31 4.92 -51.98 -17.74
N THR A 32 5.55 -50.91 -17.24
CA THR A 32 6.89 -50.92 -16.66
C THR A 32 6.96 -51.21 -15.16
N LEU A 33 5.81 -51.30 -14.47
CA LEU A 33 5.76 -51.65 -13.03
C LEU A 33 5.23 -53.06 -12.75
N ALA A 34 4.74 -53.78 -13.77
CA ALA A 34 4.24 -55.16 -13.66
C ALA A 34 5.35 -56.22 -13.83
N GLY A 35 6.62 -55.82 -13.94
CA GLY A 35 7.73 -56.66 -14.37
C GLY A 35 8.87 -56.81 -13.37
N THR A 36 8.63 -56.84 -12.05
CA THR A 36 9.67 -57.23 -11.09
C THR A 36 9.07 -57.88 -9.85
N ASN A 37 8.96 -59.21 -9.92
CA ASN A 37 8.66 -60.07 -8.77
C ASN A 37 9.80 -60.00 -7.75
N GLY A 38 9.47 -59.56 -6.54
CA GLY A 38 10.31 -59.65 -5.34
C GLY A 38 9.47 -59.32 -4.11
N GLY A 39 8.91 -60.34 -3.45
CA GLY A 39 7.91 -60.20 -2.39
C GLY A 39 8.40 -59.43 -1.17
N GLY A 40 7.54 -58.57 -0.60
CA GLY A 40 7.76 -58.03 0.75
C GLY A 40 7.13 -56.69 1.12
N SER A 41 6.49 -55.92 0.23
CA SER A 41 6.13 -54.52 0.56
C SER A 41 4.65 -54.12 0.42
N SER A 42 3.76 -55.02 -0.02
CA SER A 42 2.34 -54.65 -0.23
C SER A 42 1.57 -54.49 1.09
N GLN A 43 1.90 -55.22 2.15
CA GLN A 43 1.14 -55.19 3.42
C GLN A 43 1.28 -53.89 4.21
N ALA A 44 2.38 -53.14 4.06
CA ALA A 44 2.59 -51.89 4.78
C ALA A 44 1.78 -50.72 4.20
N LEU A 45 1.52 -50.71 2.89
CA LEU A 45 0.69 -49.68 2.24
C LEU A 45 -0.80 -49.87 2.55
N PHE A 46 -1.26 -51.13 2.69
CA PHE A 46 -2.65 -51.42 3.04
C PHE A 46 -2.97 -51.21 4.53
N GLY A 47 -1.97 -51.36 5.42
CA GLY A 47 -2.13 -51.09 6.85
C GLY A 47 -2.46 -49.62 7.17
N ALA A 48 -1.89 -48.68 6.40
CA ALA A 48 -2.21 -47.25 6.50
C ALA A 48 -3.56 -46.86 5.89
N LEU A 49 -4.15 -47.73 5.06
CA LEU A 49 -5.45 -47.51 4.41
C LEU A 49 -6.65 -47.98 5.26
N ALA A 50 -6.41 -48.86 6.24
CA ALA A 50 -7.43 -49.48 7.08
C ALA A 50 -7.50 -48.94 8.53
N GLY A 51 -6.58 -48.05 8.92
CA GLY A 51 -6.44 -47.58 10.30
C GLY A 51 -7.01 -46.19 10.55
N ASN A 52 -8.34 -46.04 10.55
CA ASN A 52 -9.12 -45.10 11.38
C ASN A 52 -10.58 -45.08 10.93
N GLY A 53 -11.41 -46.01 11.45
CA GLY A 53 -12.86 -45.86 11.67
C GLY A 53 -13.79 -45.41 10.53
N GLY A 54 -13.30 -45.20 9.31
CA GLY A 54 -14.04 -44.77 8.13
C GLY A 54 -13.95 -45.82 7.04
N THR A 55 -15.00 -45.91 6.23
CA THR A 55 -15.07 -46.78 5.05
C THR A 55 -13.77 -46.66 4.23
N PRO A 56 -13.07 -47.77 3.89
CA PRO A 56 -11.83 -47.70 3.12
C PRO A 56 -12.05 -46.88 1.84
N LYS A 57 -11.32 -45.77 1.72
CA LYS A 57 -11.33 -44.97 0.49
C LYS A 57 -10.68 -45.81 -0.62
N SER A 58 -11.37 -46.01 -1.74
CA SER A 58 -10.78 -46.69 -2.89
C SER A 58 -9.56 -45.91 -3.38
N ILE A 59 -8.57 -46.59 -3.95
CA ILE A 59 -7.40 -45.95 -4.56
C ILE A 59 -7.85 -44.87 -5.57
N ASP A 60 -8.91 -45.14 -6.33
CA ASP A 60 -9.51 -44.19 -7.27
C ASP A 60 -10.02 -42.92 -6.57
N SER A 61 -10.66 -43.05 -5.40
CA SER A 61 -11.14 -41.89 -4.64
C SER A 61 -9.99 -41.05 -4.07
N ILE A 62 -8.86 -41.68 -3.70
CA ILE A 62 -7.65 -40.98 -3.24
C ILE A 62 -6.99 -40.22 -4.39
N LEU A 63 -6.83 -40.87 -5.54
CA LEU A 63 -6.27 -40.25 -6.74
C LEU A 63 -7.14 -39.10 -7.24
N GLN A 64 -8.46 -39.28 -7.20
CA GLN A 64 -9.39 -38.21 -7.59
C GLN A 64 -9.33 -37.02 -6.63
N GLN A 65 -9.24 -37.25 -5.31
CA GLN A 65 -9.04 -36.19 -4.33
C GLN A 65 -7.72 -35.44 -4.56
N GLN A 66 -6.62 -36.15 -4.81
CA GLN A 66 -5.32 -35.55 -5.12
C GLN A 66 -5.37 -34.66 -6.37
N LYS A 67 -6.07 -35.09 -7.42
CA LYS A 67 -6.27 -34.28 -8.64
C LYS A 67 -7.05 -33.00 -8.32
N VAL A 68 -8.10 -33.09 -7.51
CA VAL A 68 -8.90 -31.93 -7.08
C VAL A 68 -8.04 -30.97 -6.24
N ASP A 69 -7.27 -31.47 -5.29
CA ASP A 69 -6.41 -30.64 -4.43
C ASP A 69 -5.30 -29.96 -5.23
N LEU A 70 -4.69 -30.67 -6.19
CA LEU A 70 -3.71 -30.08 -7.11
C LEU A 70 -4.33 -28.96 -7.96
N ALA A 71 -5.54 -29.18 -8.49
CA ALA A 71 -6.25 -28.16 -9.26
C ALA A 71 -6.54 -26.91 -8.39
N LYS A 72 -7.02 -27.09 -7.15
CA LYS A 72 -7.24 -26.00 -6.20
C LYS A 72 -5.96 -25.23 -5.89
N ASN A 73 -4.86 -25.94 -5.63
CA ASN A 73 -3.56 -25.33 -5.36
C ASN A 73 -3.05 -24.51 -6.56
N ASN A 74 -3.25 -24.98 -7.80
CA ASN A 74 -2.91 -24.22 -8.99
C ASN A 74 -3.73 -22.93 -9.12
N ILE A 75 -5.03 -22.98 -8.79
CA ILE A 75 -5.90 -21.79 -8.78
C ILE A 75 -5.43 -20.79 -7.72
N TYR A 76 -5.16 -21.24 -6.49
CA TYR A 76 -4.63 -20.37 -5.44
C TYR A 76 -3.25 -19.81 -5.76
N ASN A 77 -2.40 -20.57 -6.46
CA ASN A 77 -1.13 -20.07 -6.98
C ASN A 77 -1.34 -18.92 -7.96
N ASN A 78 -2.26 -19.07 -8.92
CA ASN A 78 -2.59 -17.99 -9.83
C ASN A 78 -3.15 -16.77 -9.09
N ALA A 79 -4.05 -16.98 -8.12
CA ALA A 79 -4.61 -15.88 -7.32
C ALA A 79 -3.51 -15.09 -6.57
N ALA A 80 -2.59 -15.78 -5.88
CA ALA A 80 -1.50 -15.12 -5.17
C ALA A 80 -0.54 -14.36 -6.12
N GLN A 81 -0.25 -14.91 -7.30
CA GLN A 81 0.56 -14.22 -8.31
C GLN A 81 -0.12 -12.93 -8.79
N ARG A 82 -1.44 -12.95 -8.99
CA ARG A 82 -2.19 -11.74 -9.35
C ARG A 82 -2.22 -10.73 -8.21
N LEU A 83 -2.36 -11.16 -6.95
CA LEU A 83 -2.25 -10.26 -5.79
C LEU A 83 -0.88 -9.56 -5.75
N ALA A 84 0.21 -10.29 -5.98
CA ALA A 84 1.55 -9.70 -6.07
C ALA A 84 1.69 -8.72 -7.25
N ALA A 85 1.05 -9.02 -8.40
CA ALA A 85 1.03 -8.11 -9.55
C ALA A 85 0.22 -6.83 -9.29
N ILE A 86 -0.91 -6.94 -8.57
CA ILE A 86 -1.72 -5.80 -8.10
C ILE A 86 -0.90 -4.94 -7.14
N GLN A 87 -0.23 -5.56 -6.16
CA GLN A 87 0.64 -4.87 -5.20
C GLN A 87 1.72 -4.05 -5.91
N GLY A 88 2.36 -4.62 -6.92
CA GLY A 88 3.41 -3.95 -7.69
C GLY A 88 2.92 -2.87 -8.65
N GLY A 89 1.60 -2.65 -8.78
CA GLY A 89 1.02 -1.71 -9.74
C GLY A 89 1.16 -2.16 -11.21
N ASN A 90 1.55 -3.41 -11.45
CA ASN A 90 1.78 -3.97 -12.79
C ASN A 90 0.50 -4.55 -13.41
N TYR A 91 -0.59 -4.58 -12.64
CA TYR A 91 -1.85 -5.18 -13.04
C TYR A 91 -3.02 -4.39 -12.47
N THR A 92 -3.99 -4.07 -13.31
CA THR A 92 -5.25 -3.44 -12.90
C THR A 92 -6.29 -4.53 -12.65
N PRO A 93 -6.90 -4.61 -11.45
CA PRO A 93 -7.95 -5.57 -11.14
C PRO A 93 -9.10 -5.54 -12.17
N THR A 94 -9.45 -6.70 -12.70
CA THR A 94 -10.54 -6.86 -13.69
C THR A 94 -11.67 -7.73 -13.16
N ASP A 95 -11.34 -8.82 -12.47
CA ASP A 95 -12.30 -9.72 -11.85
C ASP A 95 -12.80 -9.14 -10.51
N GLU A 96 -14.00 -9.52 -10.09
CA GLU A 96 -14.61 -8.96 -8.87
C GLU A 96 -13.79 -9.26 -7.61
N TRP A 97 -13.29 -10.49 -7.48
CA TRP A 97 -12.44 -10.88 -6.36
C TRP A 97 -11.13 -10.07 -6.32
N GLU A 98 -10.57 -9.70 -7.48
CA GLU A 98 -9.36 -8.88 -7.58
C GLU A 98 -9.64 -7.44 -7.15
N LYS A 99 -10.81 -6.90 -7.48
CA LYS A 99 -11.22 -5.55 -7.05
C LYS A 99 -11.39 -5.50 -5.54
N ILE A 100 -12.03 -6.51 -4.95
CA ILE A 100 -12.19 -6.62 -3.49
C ILE A 100 -10.82 -6.72 -2.82
N ALA A 101 -9.93 -7.59 -3.32
CA ALA A 101 -8.59 -7.73 -2.76
C ALA A 101 -7.74 -6.46 -2.95
N GLY A 102 -7.76 -5.84 -4.13
CA GLY A 102 -7.07 -4.59 -4.40
C GLY A 102 -7.59 -3.44 -3.53
N TYR A 103 -8.90 -3.35 -3.31
CA TYR A 103 -9.50 -2.42 -2.35
C TYR A 103 -9.00 -2.69 -0.92
N ALA A 104 -9.02 -3.95 -0.48
CA ALA A 104 -8.55 -4.33 0.85
C ALA A 104 -7.07 -3.97 1.05
N MET A 105 -6.21 -4.29 0.08
CA MET A 105 -4.79 -3.91 0.07
C MET A 105 -4.60 -2.39 0.16
N ALA A 106 -5.34 -1.62 -0.65
CA ALA A 106 -5.25 -0.17 -0.67
C ALA A 106 -5.77 0.49 0.63
N LYS A 107 -6.69 -0.16 1.33
CA LYS A 107 -7.27 0.29 2.60
C LYS A 107 -6.61 -0.33 3.83
N GLY A 108 -5.66 -1.24 3.65
CA GLY A 108 -5.05 -1.98 4.75
C GLY A 108 -6.03 -2.87 5.52
N LYS A 109 -7.05 -3.40 4.83
CA LYS A 109 -8.06 -4.27 5.44
C LYS A 109 -7.71 -5.75 5.24
N PRO A 110 -7.97 -6.62 6.23
CA PRO A 110 -7.85 -8.06 6.09
C PRO A 110 -8.80 -8.62 5.02
N VAL A 111 -8.29 -9.50 4.16
CA VAL A 111 -9.03 -10.10 3.04
C VAL A 111 -8.76 -11.60 2.97
N VAL A 112 -9.84 -12.36 2.81
CA VAL A 112 -9.83 -13.80 2.64
C VAL A 112 -10.04 -14.13 1.16
N ILE A 113 -9.19 -15.02 0.64
CA ILE A 113 -9.33 -15.59 -0.70
C ILE A 113 -9.80 -17.04 -0.56
N SER A 114 -10.83 -17.44 -1.28
CA SER A 114 -11.40 -18.79 -1.23
C SER A 114 -11.90 -19.25 -2.60
N LEU A 115 -12.37 -20.50 -2.69
CA LEU A 115 -13.07 -21.03 -3.86
C LEU A 115 -14.53 -21.29 -3.53
N ASP A 116 -15.43 -20.93 -4.43
CA ASP A 116 -16.83 -21.30 -4.33
C ASP A 116 -17.09 -22.78 -4.70
N SER A 117 -18.36 -23.20 -4.66
CA SER A 117 -18.79 -24.56 -5.01
C SER A 117 -18.55 -24.93 -6.48
N SER A 118 -18.34 -23.93 -7.35
CA SER A 118 -18.01 -24.12 -8.77
C SER A 118 -16.50 -24.05 -9.03
N GLY A 119 -15.68 -23.86 -7.99
CA GLY A 119 -14.23 -23.74 -8.09
C GLY A 119 -13.73 -22.38 -8.59
N GLN A 120 -14.57 -21.35 -8.57
CA GLN A 120 -14.16 -19.99 -8.93
C GLN A 120 -13.57 -19.26 -7.72
N VAL A 121 -12.60 -18.38 -7.97
CA VAL A 121 -11.97 -17.57 -6.93
C VAL A 121 -12.94 -16.51 -6.43
N GLN A 122 -13.04 -16.41 -5.11
CA GLN A 122 -13.79 -15.39 -4.40
C GLN A 122 -12.87 -14.64 -3.45
N ALA A 123 -13.18 -13.38 -3.19
CA ALA A 123 -12.54 -12.58 -2.15
C ALA A 123 -13.60 -11.88 -1.32
N GLN A 124 -13.37 -11.81 -0.01
CA GLN A 124 -14.24 -11.10 0.94
C GLN A 124 -13.37 -10.42 1.99
N LEU A 125 -13.81 -9.25 2.47
CA LEU A 125 -13.22 -8.69 3.69
C LEU A 125 -13.38 -9.71 4.81
N GLN A 126 -12.36 -9.86 5.66
CA GLN A 126 -12.41 -10.91 6.69
C GLN A 126 -13.59 -10.71 7.66
N SER A 127 -13.92 -9.46 7.96
CA SER A 127 -15.09 -9.04 8.75
C SER A 127 -16.44 -9.47 8.15
N GLU A 128 -16.48 -9.75 6.85
CA GLU A 128 -17.68 -10.19 6.11
C GLU A 128 -17.64 -11.68 5.77
N SER A 129 -16.50 -12.34 6.02
CA SER A 129 -16.29 -13.74 5.69
C SER A 129 -16.86 -14.67 6.76
N SER A 130 -17.15 -15.92 6.40
CA SER A 130 -17.53 -16.92 7.39
C SER A 130 -16.35 -17.29 8.28
N LEU A 131 -16.47 -16.99 9.57
CA LEU A 131 -15.52 -17.39 10.62
C LEU A 131 -15.94 -18.68 11.34
N SER A 132 -16.94 -19.41 10.82
CA SER A 132 -17.51 -20.61 11.48
C SER A 132 -16.51 -21.75 11.70
N LYS A 133 -15.35 -21.72 11.02
CA LYS A 133 -14.24 -22.66 11.24
C LYS A 133 -13.46 -22.40 12.53
N PHE A 134 -13.68 -21.26 13.17
CA PHE A 134 -13.10 -20.90 14.47
C PHE A 134 -14.15 -21.06 15.57
N ASN A 135 -13.71 -21.31 16.80
CA ASN A 135 -14.61 -21.28 17.95
C ASN A 135 -15.06 -19.84 18.26
N PRO A 136 -16.15 -19.62 19.01
CA PRO A 136 -16.69 -18.28 19.26
C PRO A 136 -15.71 -17.28 19.88
N GLN A 137 -14.83 -17.73 20.79
CA GLN A 137 -13.83 -16.86 21.43
C GLN A 137 -12.80 -16.35 20.42
N LEU A 138 -12.34 -17.23 19.52
CA LEU A 138 -11.41 -16.86 18.45
C LEU A 138 -12.09 -15.98 17.40
N GLN A 139 -13.37 -16.21 17.09
CA GLN A 139 -14.12 -15.33 16.19
C GLN A 139 -14.17 -13.90 16.73
N GLU A 140 -14.48 -13.73 18.02
CA GLU A 140 -14.51 -12.43 18.68
C GLU A 140 -13.13 -11.75 18.65
N GLN A 141 -12.05 -12.49 18.92
CA GLN A 141 -10.69 -11.95 18.85
C GLN A 141 -10.28 -11.52 17.44
N ILE A 142 -10.61 -12.31 16.40
CA ILE A 142 -10.35 -11.95 15.00
C ILE A 142 -11.11 -10.67 14.64
N LEU A 143 -12.38 -10.56 15.01
CA LEU A 143 -13.19 -9.37 14.75
C LEU A 143 -12.66 -8.13 15.49
N GLN A 144 -12.16 -8.29 16.71
CA GLN A 144 -11.50 -7.20 17.43
C GLN A 144 -10.22 -6.76 16.71
N LEU A 145 -9.38 -7.70 16.26
CA LEU A 145 -8.18 -7.39 15.50
C LEU A 145 -8.49 -6.70 14.17
N ASP A 146 -9.55 -7.12 13.46
CA ASP A 146 -10.04 -6.44 12.25
C ASP A 146 -10.40 -4.97 12.55
N SER A 147 -11.13 -4.72 13.64
CA SER A 147 -11.50 -3.36 14.07
C SER A 147 -10.28 -2.50 14.43
N ASP A 148 -9.33 -3.05 15.20
CA ASP A 148 -8.10 -2.34 15.59
C ASP A 148 -7.25 -2.01 14.35
N THR A 149 -7.22 -2.92 13.38
CA THR A 149 -6.50 -2.78 12.11
C THR A 149 -7.05 -1.63 11.26
N GLU A 150 -8.36 -1.39 11.26
CA GLU A 150 -8.95 -0.29 10.51
C GLU A 150 -8.46 1.08 11.00
N LEU A 151 -8.43 1.30 12.32
CA LEU A 151 -7.89 2.54 12.88
C LEU A 151 -6.38 2.66 12.62
N MET A 152 -5.65 1.55 12.77
CA MET A 152 -4.21 1.50 12.50
C MET A 152 -3.89 1.84 11.04
N ALA A 153 -4.65 1.29 10.08
CA ALA A 153 -4.48 1.57 8.65
C ALA A 153 -4.66 3.05 8.32
N GLN A 154 -5.66 3.71 8.92
CA GLN A 154 -5.86 5.16 8.76
C GLN A 154 -4.67 5.96 9.28
N LYS A 155 -4.14 5.62 10.47
CA LYS A 155 -2.95 6.28 11.04
C LYS A 155 -1.71 6.08 10.16
N ILE A 156 -1.49 4.86 9.66
CA ILE A 156 -0.39 4.55 8.73
C ILE A 156 -0.53 5.39 7.45
N GLN A 157 -1.73 5.46 6.87
CA GLN A 157 -1.98 6.24 5.66
C GLN A 157 -1.77 7.75 5.88
N ALA A 158 -2.19 8.27 7.04
CA ALA A 158 -1.97 9.67 7.41
C ALA A 158 -0.47 9.98 7.56
N ASN A 159 0.29 9.10 8.21
CA ASN A 159 1.75 9.22 8.30
C ASN A 159 2.41 9.19 6.91
N ALA A 160 2.02 8.24 6.05
CA ALA A 160 2.56 8.16 4.68
C ALA A 160 2.23 9.41 3.85
N THR A 161 1.02 9.97 4.02
CA THR A 161 0.60 11.22 3.37
C THR A 161 1.45 12.41 3.87
N ASN A 162 1.63 12.51 5.18
CA ASN A 162 2.51 13.51 5.80
C ASN A 162 3.95 13.42 5.26
N ASP A 163 4.52 12.21 5.21
CA ASP A 163 5.85 11.98 4.67
C ASP A 163 5.96 12.37 3.18
N GLY A 164 4.91 12.11 2.39
CA GLY A 164 4.80 12.55 1.00
C GLY A 164 4.83 14.08 0.89
N TRP A 165 4.08 14.78 1.73
CA TRP A 165 4.07 16.25 1.79
C TRP A 165 5.42 16.84 2.22
N VAL A 166 6.06 16.26 3.24
CA VAL A 166 7.40 16.66 3.67
C VAL A 166 8.42 16.47 2.56
N LYS A 167 8.38 15.34 1.84
CA LYS A 167 9.26 15.09 0.68
C LYS A 167 9.04 16.08 -0.46
N LYS A 168 7.77 16.39 -0.79
CA LYS A 168 7.44 17.43 -1.79
C LYS A 168 8.07 18.77 -1.41
N LEU A 169 7.89 19.21 -0.16
CA LEU A 169 8.46 20.47 0.33
C LEU A 169 10.00 20.45 0.38
N ALA A 170 10.61 19.31 0.71
CA ALA A 170 12.05 19.18 0.77
C ALA A 170 12.74 19.36 -0.60
N GLY A 171 12.12 18.89 -1.69
CA GLY A 171 12.64 19.02 -3.05
C GLY A 171 12.30 20.35 -3.74
N ALA A 172 11.22 21.01 -3.34
CA ALA A 172 10.63 22.10 -4.11
C ALA A 172 11.56 23.29 -4.42
N SER A 173 12.40 23.72 -3.47
CA SER A 173 13.35 24.83 -3.71
C SER A 173 14.38 24.47 -4.77
N ASN A 174 14.93 23.26 -4.68
CA ASN A 174 15.93 22.75 -5.62
C ASN A 174 15.31 22.57 -7.01
N ASP A 175 14.12 21.99 -7.10
CA ASP A 175 13.41 21.82 -8.37
C ASP A 175 13.21 23.19 -9.04
N LEU A 176 12.74 24.19 -8.28
CA LEU A 176 12.54 25.54 -8.81
C LEU A 176 13.84 26.22 -9.27
N TYR A 177 14.93 26.06 -8.50
CA TYR A 177 16.25 26.54 -8.89
C TYR A 177 16.74 25.87 -10.19
N GLN A 178 16.52 24.57 -10.35
CA GLN A 178 16.90 23.84 -11.57
C GLN A 178 16.07 24.30 -12.77
N VAL A 179 14.75 24.54 -12.61
CA VAL A 179 13.91 25.10 -13.68
C VAL A 179 14.39 26.52 -14.05
N TYR A 180 14.63 27.39 -13.06
CA TYR A 180 15.09 28.76 -13.28
C TYR A 180 16.41 28.83 -14.08
N ASN A 181 17.34 27.91 -13.80
CA ASN A 181 18.62 27.81 -14.50
C ASN A 181 18.56 26.98 -15.80
N ASN A 182 17.35 26.63 -16.29
CA ASN A 182 17.11 25.81 -17.48
C ASN A 182 17.81 24.43 -17.44
N VAL A 183 18.04 23.90 -16.24
CA VAL A 183 18.62 22.56 -16.03
C VAL A 183 17.56 21.49 -16.27
N ILE A 184 16.31 21.78 -15.90
CA ILE A 184 15.14 20.93 -16.14
C ILE A 184 14.01 21.77 -16.75
N VAL A 185 13.10 21.13 -17.47
CA VAL A 185 11.91 21.77 -18.04
C VAL A 185 10.79 21.78 -16.99
N ALA A 186 10.10 22.92 -16.83
CA ALA A 186 8.95 23.03 -15.96
C ALA A 186 7.89 21.95 -16.28
N GLN A 187 7.35 21.31 -15.25
CA GLN A 187 6.31 20.31 -15.38
C GLN A 187 5.01 20.95 -15.87
N THR A 188 4.65 20.69 -17.12
CA THR A 188 3.40 21.18 -17.73
C THR A 188 2.16 20.38 -17.29
N SER A 189 2.35 19.30 -16.53
CA SER A 189 1.29 18.41 -16.05
C SER A 189 0.79 18.76 -14.64
N THR A 190 1.38 19.75 -13.97
CA THR A 190 0.91 20.17 -12.65
C THR A 190 -0.30 21.10 -12.78
N THR A 191 -1.34 20.86 -11.98
CA THR A 191 -2.65 21.56 -12.08
C THR A 191 -2.53 23.08 -11.92
N ASN A 192 -1.46 23.58 -11.29
CA ASN A 192 -1.27 24.99 -10.94
C ASN A 192 -0.02 25.65 -11.56
N ASN A 193 0.78 24.93 -12.37
CA ASN A 193 2.01 25.46 -12.98
C ASN A 193 2.93 26.19 -11.99
N TRP A 194 3.03 25.70 -10.74
CA TRP A 194 3.70 26.42 -9.66
C TRP A 194 5.17 26.76 -9.98
N GLU A 195 5.87 25.90 -10.72
CA GLU A 195 7.26 26.14 -11.14
C GLU A 195 7.38 27.35 -12.07
N GLN A 196 6.45 27.48 -13.03
CA GLN A 196 6.45 28.63 -13.96
C GLN A 196 6.17 29.94 -13.22
N GLN A 197 5.23 29.92 -12.28
CA GLN A 197 4.93 31.08 -11.44
C GLN A 197 6.12 31.41 -10.52
N GLY A 198 6.77 30.41 -9.93
CA GLY A 198 7.95 30.60 -9.09
C GLY A 198 9.10 31.19 -9.87
N VAL A 199 9.37 30.70 -11.09
CA VAL A 199 10.38 31.26 -12.01
C VAL A 199 10.06 32.72 -12.33
N LEU A 200 8.79 33.05 -12.61
CA LEU A 200 8.38 34.43 -12.84
C LEU A 200 8.67 35.31 -11.62
N TYR A 201 8.38 34.85 -10.40
CA TYR A 201 8.71 35.60 -9.18
C TYR A 201 10.21 35.75 -8.98
N MET A 202 11.01 34.74 -9.30
CA MET A 202 12.47 34.83 -9.26
C MET A 202 13.02 35.82 -10.29
N GLN A 203 12.54 35.78 -11.54
CA GLN A 203 12.93 36.72 -12.61
C GLN A 203 12.56 38.16 -12.28
N THR A 204 11.39 38.37 -11.68
CA THR A 204 10.92 39.68 -11.22
C THR A 204 11.47 40.06 -9.84
N LYS A 205 12.30 39.18 -9.24
CA LYS A 205 12.94 39.33 -7.93
C LYS A 205 11.97 39.60 -6.77
N ARG A 206 10.74 39.12 -6.88
CA ARG A 206 9.68 39.30 -5.89
C ARG A 206 9.80 38.25 -4.79
N PRO A 207 9.55 38.59 -3.51
CA PRO A 207 9.48 37.59 -2.46
C PRO A 207 8.20 36.75 -2.60
N PHE A 208 8.33 35.44 -2.46
CA PHE A 208 7.21 34.50 -2.53
C PHE A 208 7.50 33.27 -1.67
N LYS A 209 6.44 32.60 -1.23
CA LYS A 209 6.55 31.40 -0.41
C LYS A 209 6.11 30.16 -1.18
N ILE A 210 6.94 29.12 -1.16
CA ILE A 210 6.55 27.77 -1.58
C ILE A 210 5.75 27.14 -0.45
N GLN A 211 4.59 26.57 -0.76
CA GLN A 211 3.74 25.90 0.21
C GLN A 211 2.90 24.80 -0.44
N LEU A 212 2.10 24.11 0.36
CA LEU A 212 1.12 23.14 -0.12
C LEU A 212 -0.26 23.79 -0.18
N ASP A 213 -1.03 23.47 -1.22
CA ASP A 213 -2.44 23.84 -1.31
C ASP A 213 -3.33 22.91 -0.46
N THR A 214 -4.65 23.11 -0.51
CA THR A 214 -5.61 22.29 0.26
C THR A 214 -5.68 20.82 -0.17
N LYS A 215 -5.09 20.47 -1.32
CA LYS A 215 -4.99 19.10 -1.84
C LYS A 215 -3.60 18.49 -1.55
N GLY A 216 -2.69 19.26 -0.98
CA GLY A 216 -1.32 18.82 -0.72
C GLY A 216 -0.42 18.88 -1.95
N ASP A 217 -0.76 19.71 -2.94
CA ASP A 217 0.09 19.99 -4.10
C ASP A 217 0.92 21.24 -3.89
N LEU A 218 2.14 21.24 -4.45
CA LEU A 218 3.05 22.37 -4.35
C LEU A 218 2.47 23.59 -5.07
N MET A 219 2.51 24.74 -4.41
CA MET A 219 2.14 26.02 -4.99
C MET A 219 3.15 27.10 -4.56
N VAL A 220 3.15 28.20 -5.31
CA VAL A 220 3.83 29.42 -4.90
C VAL A 220 2.80 30.49 -4.58
N GLN A 221 3.01 31.21 -3.48
CA GLN A 221 2.17 32.32 -3.08
C GLN A 221 3.00 33.60 -3.13
N ASP A 222 2.58 34.53 -3.98
CA ASP A 222 3.10 35.89 -3.96
C ASP A 222 2.81 36.50 -2.59
N GLN A 223 3.88 36.94 -1.92
CA GLN A 223 3.76 37.40 -0.55
C GLN A 223 2.98 38.72 -0.45
N ALA A 224 2.95 39.53 -1.52
CA ALA A 224 2.17 40.77 -1.53
C ALA A 224 0.66 40.52 -1.40
N THR A 225 0.19 39.38 -1.90
CA THR A 225 -1.23 38.99 -1.96
C THR A 225 -1.57 37.83 -1.03
N ASP A 226 -0.64 37.41 -0.18
CA ASP A 226 -0.83 36.27 0.72
C ASP A 226 -1.96 36.54 1.74
N PRO A 227 -3.03 35.72 1.74
CA PRO A 227 -4.14 35.86 2.69
C PRO A 227 -3.70 35.57 4.13
N GLU A 228 -2.62 34.80 4.35
CA GLU A 228 -2.10 34.49 5.69
C GLU A 228 -1.57 35.75 6.40
N LEU A 229 -1.19 36.80 5.66
CA LEU A 229 -0.84 38.09 6.24
C LEU A 229 -2.00 38.72 7.02
N ALA A 230 -3.26 38.37 6.73
CA ALA A 230 -4.41 38.86 7.48
C ALA A 230 -4.54 38.24 8.88
N LYS A 231 -3.83 37.14 9.15
CA LYS A 231 -3.82 36.48 10.46
C LYS A 231 -2.82 37.10 11.45
N LEU A 232 -1.91 37.94 10.96
CA LEU A 232 -0.96 38.67 11.81
C LEU A 232 -1.65 39.85 12.51
N PRO A 233 -1.22 40.23 13.73
CA PRO A 233 -1.60 41.49 14.34
C PRO A 233 -1.38 42.68 13.39
N TYR A 234 -2.30 43.63 13.37
CA TYR A 234 -2.34 44.74 12.40
C TYR A 234 -0.98 45.46 12.22
N ASN A 235 -0.27 45.75 13.32
CA ASN A 235 1.02 46.44 13.25
C ASN A 235 2.13 45.58 12.60
N LEU A 236 2.13 44.27 12.84
CA LEU A 236 3.07 43.34 12.21
C LEU A 236 2.72 43.17 10.73
N GLN A 237 1.44 43.02 10.41
CA GLN A 237 0.96 42.96 9.03
C GLN A 237 1.39 44.20 8.24
N LYS A 238 1.14 45.40 8.77
CA LYS A 238 1.52 46.67 8.14
C LYS A 238 3.04 46.74 7.90
N THR A 239 3.82 46.33 8.89
CA THR A 239 5.29 46.34 8.84
C THR A 239 5.82 45.40 7.75
N LEU A 240 5.32 44.16 7.71
CA LEU A 240 5.71 43.17 6.71
C LEU A 240 5.26 43.57 5.30
N ARG A 241 4.04 44.09 5.13
CA ARG A 241 3.57 44.60 3.82
C ARG A 241 4.43 45.75 3.30
N ALA A 242 4.85 46.67 4.17
CA ALA A 242 5.74 47.76 3.79
C ALA A 242 7.12 47.24 3.36
N ALA A 243 7.66 46.23 4.05
CA ALA A 243 8.92 45.59 3.69
C ALA A 243 8.85 44.86 2.35
N ILE A 244 7.77 44.11 2.09
CA ILE A 244 7.53 43.46 0.79
C ILE A 244 7.46 44.50 -0.33
N ALA A 245 6.76 45.61 -0.10
CA ALA A 245 6.62 46.67 -1.09
C ALA A 245 7.91 47.45 -1.38
N SER A 246 8.87 47.48 -0.43
CA SER A 246 10.15 48.18 -0.63
C SER A 246 11.16 47.38 -1.44
N ILE A 247 11.05 46.04 -1.46
CA ILE A 247 12.00 45.14 -2.15
C ILE A 247 12.28 45.56 -3.61
N PRO A 248 11.29 45.80 -4.49
CA PRO A 248 11.58 46.19 -5.87
C PRO A 248 12.45 47.45 -5.97
N THR A 249 12.24 48.42 -5.07
CA THR A 249 13.03 49.66 -5.02
C THR A 249 14.43 49.39 -4.51
N THR A 250 14.57 48.63 -3.41
CA THR A 250 15.85 48.23 -2.83
C THR A 250 16.73 47.49 -3.85
N LEU A 251 16.14 46.55 -4.60
CA LEU A 251 16.85 45.75 -5.59
C LEU A 251 17.23 46.53 -6.86
N SER A 252 16.43 47.53 -7.24
CA SER A 252 16.71 48.36 -8.42
C SER A 252 17.76 49.42 -8.15
N ASN A 253 17.72 50.03 -6.97
CA ASN A 253 18.63 51.13 -6.60
C ASN A 253 19.92 50.64 -5.93
N GLY A 254 19.97 49.38 -5.47
CA GLY A 254 21.11 48.83 -4.73
C GLY A 254 21.27 49.43 -3.34
N THR A 255 20.22 50.01 -2.76
CA THR A 255 20.25 50.76 -1.49
C THR A 255 19.72 49.92 -0.33
N ALA A 256 20.32 48.75 -0.07
CA ALA A 256 20.04 48.00 1.14
C ALA A 256 20.64 48.70 2.36
N THR A 257 19.83 48.92 3.39
CA THR A 257 20.22 49.60 4.63
C THR A 257 19.96 48.75 5.87
N LYS A 258 19.13 47.72 5.75
CA LYS A 258 18.80 46.76 6.82
C LYS A 258 19.35 45.38 6.49
N ASP A 259 19.68 44.59 7.50
CA ASP A 259 20.25 43.24 7.31
C ASP A 259 19.37 42.33 6.42
N TRP A 260 18.05 42.35 6.62
CA TRP A 260 17.14 41.56 5.79
C TRP A 260 17.06 42.05 4.34
N GLU A 261 17.32 43.33 4.07
CA GLU A 261 17.38 43.89 2.71
C GLU A 261 18.63 43.39 1.99
N PHE A 262 19.78 43.36 2.67
CA PHE A 262 21.01 42.78 2.14
C PHE A 262 20.85 41.27 1.84
N GLN A 263 20.23 40.53 2.76
CA GLN A 263 19.96 39.11 2.55
C GLN A 263 19.00 38.87 1.37
N ALA A 264 17.91 39.62 1.27
CA ALA A 264 16.98 39.53 0.14
C ALA A 264 17.68 39.86 -1.19
N GLN A 265 18.56 40.88 -1.20
CA GLN A 265 19.37 41.22 -2.37
C GLN A 265 20.31 40.09 -2.77
N ASN A 266 20.98 39.46 -1.82
CA ASN A 266 21.87 38.33 -2.08
C ASN A 266 21.09 37.12 -2.64
N PHE A 267 19.94 36.78 -2.05
CA PHE A 267 19.10 35.71 -2.57
C PHE A 267 18.61 36.01 -4.00
N ALA A 268 18.11 37.22 -4.24
CA ALA A 268 17.65 37.64 -5.56
C ALA A 268 18.78 37.63 -6.61
N ALA A 269 19.99 38.08 -6.25
CA ALA A 269 21.15 38.08 -7.15
C ALA A 269 21.63 36.66 -7.47
N ALA A 270 21.55 35.75 -6.51
CA ALA A 270 21.91 34.34 -6.69
C ALA A 270 20.82 33.50 -7.38
N GLY A 271 19.65 34.08 -7.67
CA GLY A 271 18.49 33.32 -8.17
C GLY A 271 18.04 32.26 -7.16
N VAL A 272 18.12 32.55 -5.86
CA VAL A 272 17.65 31.69 -4.78
C VAL A 272 16.23 32.12 -4.41
N PRO A 273 15.23 31.21 -4.41
CA PRO A 273 13.87 31.56 -4.05
C PRO A 273 13.78 31.94 -2.56
N TYR A 274 13.18 33.08 -2.24
CA TYR A 274 13.12 33.61 -0.87
C TYR A 274 11.78 34.29 -0.55
N TYR A 275 11.50 34.44 0.74
CA TYR A 275 10.38 35.20 1.31
C TYR A 275 10.85 36.06 2.48
N LEU A 276 10.02 37.01 2.93
CA LEU A 276 10.28 37.79 4.13
C LEU A 276 9.47 37.23 5.31
N ASP A 277 10.11 36.90 6.42
CA ASP A 277 9.42 36.47 7.64
C ASP A 277 9.43 37.59 8.68
N ILE A 278 8.42 37.61 9.55
CA ILE A 278 8.35 38.53 10.68
C ILE A 278 8.18 37.74 11.98
N ASP A 279 9.09 37.94 12.90
CA ASP A 279 8.98 37.32 14.22
C ASP A 279 7.77 37.92 14.97
N ALA A 280 6.82 37.06 15.34
CA ALA A 280 5.56 37.52 15.94
C ALA A 280 5.74 38.15 17.34
N SER A 281 6.85 37.85 18.02
CA SER A 281 7.13 38.34 19.38
C SER A 281 7.96 39.63 19.39
N THR A 282 8.86 39.81 18.43
CA THR A 282 9.78 40.96 18.38
C THR A 282 9.47 41.94 17.24
N GLY A 283 8.70 41.52 16.24
CA GLY A 283 8.43 42.29 15.01
C GLY A 283 9.64 42.42 14.08
N VAL A 284 10.73 41.70 14.34
CA VAL A 284 11.93 41.72 13.52
C VAL A 284 11.68 41.01 12.20
N ILE A 285 12.03 41.66 11.09
CA ILE A 285 11.95 41.09 9.74
C ILE A 285 13.26 40.37 9.42
N SER A 286 13.14 39.21 8.78
CA SER A 286 14.26 38.46 8.20
C SER A 286 13.93 38.02 6.79
N ALA A 287 14.93 37.96 5.90
CA ALA A 287 14.76 37.30 4.61
C ALA A 287 15.15 35.83 4.77
N LYS A 288 14.29 34.92 4.31
CA LYS A 288 14.48 33.48 4.42
C LYS A 288 14.43 32.85 3.05
N GLU A 289 15.40 31.97 2.79
CA GLU A 289 15.32 31.05 1.66
C GLU A 289 14.09 30.15 1.80
N ASN A 290 13.49 29.76 0.68
CA ASN A 290 12.45 28.73 0.59
C ASN A 290 13.01 27.30 0.84
N SER A 291 13.95 27.14 1.77
CA SER A 291 14.52 25.84 2.12
C SER A 291 13.50 24.97 2.86
N ALA A 292 13.68 23.65 2.80
CA ALA A 292 12.84 22.67 3.48
C ALA A 292 12.60 23.02 4.96
N ALA A 293 13.64 23.47 5.66
CA ALA A 293 13.56 23.83 7.07
C ALA A 293 12.64 25.03 7.35
N ASN A 294 12.59 25.98 6.41
CA ASN A 294 11.86 27.24 6.50
C ASN A 294 10.42 27.15 5.98
N ILE A 295 10.14 26.28 5.00
CA ILE A 295 8.81 26.17 4.39
C ILE A 295 7.98 25.02 4.96
N THR A 296 8.61 24.02 5.58
CA THR A 296 7.90 22.91 6.24
C THR A 296 7.25 23.40 7.54
N PRO A 297 5.90 23.42 7.64
CA PRO A 297 5.21 23.77 8.86
C PRO A 297 5.58 22.83 10.01
N ALA A 298 5.60 23.34 11.24
CA ALA A 298 6.01 22.55 12.41
C ALA A 298 5.19 21.27 12.59
N PHE A 299 3.88 21.31 12.31
CA PHE A 299 3.00 20.15 12.44
C PHE A 299 3.28 19.03 11.42
N LEU A 300 3.96 19.32 10.30
CA LEU A 300 4.38 18.31 9.33
C LEU A 300 5.74 17.68 9.68
N LYS A 301 6.54 18.32 10.55
CA LYS A 301 7.92 17.88 10.86
C LYS A 301 7.99 16.56 11.64
N SER A 302 6.89 16.18 12.28
CA SER A 302 6.74 14.90 12.97
C SER A 302 5.60 14.11 12.37
N ALA A 303 5.70 12.78 12.42
CA ALA A 303 4.57 11.93 12.08
C ALA A 303 3.35 12.30 12.96
N PRO A 304 2.16 12.52 12.38
CA PRO A 304 0.98 12.87 13.15
C PRO A 304 0.56 11.76 14.12
N TYR A 305 0.91 10.50 13.82
CA TYR A 305 0.65 9.35 14.68
C TYR A 305 1.93 8.53 14.93
N PRO A 306 2.76 8.89 15.92
CA PRO A 306 3.95 8.12 16.28
C PRO A 306 3.61 6.69 16.74
N ASP A 307 2.46 6.52 17.38
CA ASP A 307 1.89 5.23 17.76
C ASP A 307 0.69 4.89 16.84
N VAL A 308 0.91 3.92 15.96
CA VAL A 308 -0.11 3.43 15.04
C VAL A 308 -1.06 2.42 15.67
N GLY A 309 -0.80 1.97 16.90
CA GLY A 309 -1.61 0.97 17.61
C GLY A 309 -1.17 -0.47 17.38
N ASP A 310 0.07 -0.71 16.97
CA ASP A 310 0.64 -2.04 16.71
C ASP A 310 1.14 -2.73 17.99
N SER A 311 0.31 -2.75 19.04
CA SER A 311 0.70 -3.17 20.39
C SER A 311 0.88 -4.69 20.55
N SER A 312 0.20 -5.49 19.74
CA SER A 312 0.28 -6.96 19.75
C SER A 312 1.13 -7.47 18.57
N PRO A 313 1.72 -8.69 18.66
CA PRO A 313 2.45 -9.28 17.53
C PRO A 313 1.61 -9.35 16.25
N ALA A 314 0.34 -9.74 16.34
CA ALA A 314 -0.56 -9.80 15.19
C ALA A 314 -0.77 -8.42 14.53
N LEU A 315 -0.92 -7.36 15.34
CA LEU A 315 -1.08 -6.00 14.82
C LEU A 315 0.22 -5.43 14.25
N LYS A 316 1.40 -5.83 14.75
CA LYS A 316 2.70 -5.48 14.16
C LYS A 316 2.85 -6.06 12.76
N ASP A 317 2.59 -7.35 12.62
CA ASP A 317 2.64 -8.03 11.32
C ASP A 317 1.63 -7.39 10.34
N ALA A 318 0.41 -7.12 10.80
CA ALA A 318 -0.60 -6.41 10.01
C ALA A 318 -0.11 -5.00 9.60
N ALA A 319 0.50 -4.22 10.52
CA ALA A 319 1.06 -2.91 10.21
C ALA A 319 2.12 -2.97 9.11
N GLU A 320 2.99 -4.00 9.14
CA GLU A 320 3.99 -4.24 8.08
C GLU A 320 3.33 -4.55 6.74
N TYR A 321 2.32 -5.42 6.72
CA TYR A 321 1.58 -5.72 5.50
C TYR A 321 0.85 -4.50 4.93
N ILE A 322 0.25 -3.68 5.78
CA ILE A 322 -0.41 -2.43 5.36
C ILE A 322 0.60 -1.46 4.76
N LYS A 323 1.75 -1.23 5.41
CA LYS A 323 2.82 -0.36 4.90
C LYS A 323 3.36 -0.85 3.55
N ALA A 324 3.40 -2.17 3.35
CA ALA A 324 3.83 -2.79 2.11
C ALA A 324 2.73 -2.92 1.04
N GLY A 325 1.48 -2.55 1.35
CA GLY A 325 0.33 -2.73 0.45
C GLY A 325 0.00 -4.19 0.15
N LYS A 326 0.33 -5.11 1.05
CA LYS A 326 0.14 -6.56 0.88
C LYS A 326 -1.26 -6.98 1.28
N ALA A 327 -1.81 -7.99 0.60
CA ALA A 327 -3.02 -8.68 1.05
C ALA A 327 -2.66 -9.56 2.25
N PHE A 328 -3.50 -9.56 3.28
CA PHE A 328 -3.29 -10.35 4.50
C PHE A 328 -4.63 -10.71 5.15
N PHE A 329 -4.60 -11.64 6.10
CA PHE A 329 -5.74 -12.00 6.96
C PHE A 329 -5.24 -12.47 8.32
N PHE A 330 -6.11 -12.48 9.32
CA PHE A 330 -5.84 -13.10 10.62
C PHE A 330 -6.14 -14.59 10.59
N ASP A 331 -5.22 -15.40 11.09
CA ASP A 331 -5.45 -16.82 11.28
C ASP A 331 -4.70 -17.32 12.52
N ILE A 332 -5.12 -18.48 13.03
CA ILE A 332 -4.40 -19.17 14.10
C ILE A 332 -3.21 -19.93 13.52
N ASP A 333 -2.08 -19.86 14.22
CA ASP A 333 -0.93 -20.71 13.96
C ASP A 333 -1.08 -22.10 14.62
N SER A 334 -0.04 -22.93 14.51
CA SER A 334 0.00 -24.27 15.10
C SER A 334 0.00 -24.27 16.64
N THR A 335 0.21 -23.12 17.28
CA THR A 335 0.14 -22.94 18.74
C THR A 335 -1.24 -22.51 19.21
N GLY A 336 -2.17 -22.24 18.29
CA GLY A 336 -3.49 -21.70 18.59
C GLY A 336 -3.51 -20.19 18.80
N THR A 337 -2.40 -19.49 18.51
CA THR A 337 -2.30 -18.04 18.65
C THR A 337 -2.71 -17.36 17.35
N ILE A 338 -3.53 -16.31 17.43
CA ILE A 338 -3.90 -15.52 16.25
C ILE A 338 -2.71 -14.65 15.83
N GLY A 339 -2.38 -14.69 14.54
CA GLY A 339 -1.41 -13.80 13.90
C GLY A 339 -1.91 -13.30 12.55
N ALA A 340 -1.37 -12.19 12.08
CA ALA A 340 -1.59 -11.76 10.70
C ALA A 340 -0.75 -12.62 9.75
N LYS A 341 -1.32 -13.00 8.62
CA LYS A 341 -0.67 -13.81 7.59
C LYS A 341 -0.82 -13.12 6.24
N GLU A 342 0.29 -12.89 5.56
CA GLU A 342 0.27 -12.48 4.15
C GLU A 342 -0.49 -13.50 3.30
N ALA A 343 -1.27 -13.05 2.31
CA ALA A 343 -2.04 -13.89 1.40
C ALA A 343 -1.15 -14.56 0.33
N THR A 344 -0.17 -15.33 0.78
CA THR A 344 0.67 -16.20 -0.06
C THR A 344 -0.08 -17.46 -0.45
N VAL A 345 0.42 -18.20 -1.46
CA VAL A 345 -0.14 -19.50 -1.85
C VAL A 345 -0.27 -20.44 -0.65
N HIS A 346 0.79 -20.55 0.14
CA HIS A 346 0.83 -21.41 1.31
C HIS A 346 -0.24 -21.04 2.33
N ASN A 347 -0.33 -19.75 2.67
CA ASN A 347 -1.25 -19.27 3.69
C ASN A 347 -2.71 -19.33 3.22
N ILE A 348 -3.00 -19.02 1.95
CA ILE A 348 -4.36 -19.17 1.38
C ILE A 348 -4.80 -20.63 1.43
N VAL A 349 -3.92 -21.56 1.02
CA VAL A 349 -4.22 -23.00 1.08
C VAL A 349 -4.47 -23.44 2.53
N GLN A 350 -3.62 -23.04 3.47
CA GLN A 350 -3.80 -23.37 4.89
C GLN A 350 -5.08 -22.78 5.48
N TYR A 351 -5.42 -21.54 5.13
CA TYR A 351 -6.65 -20.91 5.58
C TYR A 351 -7.89 -21.70 5.11
N ASN A 352 -7.89 -22.16 3.86
CA ASN A 352 -9.02 -22.88 3.27
C ASN A 352 -9.03 -24.40 3.56
N ALA A 353 -8.00 -24.92 4.24
CA ALA A 353 -7.98 -26.30 4.68
C ALA A 353 -9.03 -26.53 5.79
N VAL A 354 -9.66 -27.70 5.78
CA VAL A 354 -10.55 -28.12 6.88
C VAL A 354 -9.70 -28.20 8.14
N LYS A 355 -10.03 -27.37 9.14
CA LYS A 355 -9.38 -27.44 10.45
C LYS A 355 -9.99 -28.59 11.24
N THR A 356 -9.37 -29.76 11.13
CA THR A 356 -9.62 -30.87 12.05
C THR A 356 -9.00 -30.50 13.40
N ASP A 357 -9.83 -30.03 14.32
CA ASP A 357 -9.59 -29.98 15.78
C ASP A 357 -8.32 -29.28 16.29
N ALA A 358 -8.26 -27.95 16.17
CA ALA A 358 -7.30 -27.17 16.95
C ALA A 358 -7.83 -26.65 18.29
N THR A 359 -9.14 -26.76 18.60
CA THR A 359 -9.68 -26.25 19.89
C THR A 359 -10.88 -27.04 20.47
N SER A 360 -11.05 -28.34 20.23
CA SER A 360 -12.12 -29.11 20.88
C SER A 360 -11.77 -29.46 22.34
N THR A 361 -11.44 -28.47 23.17
CA THR A 361 -11.38 -28.63 24.63
C THR A 361 -12.73 -28.33 25.31
N TYR A 362 -13.81 -28.26 24.53
CA TYR A 362 -15.16 -28.48 25.02
C TYR A 362 -15.67 -29.80 24.45
N GLY A 363 -15.60 -30.85 25.26
CA GLY A 363 -16.18 -32.14 24.92
C GLY A 363 -17.70 -32.07 24.83
N ALA A 364 -18.25 -32.53 23.71
CA ALA A 364 -19.45 -33.36 23.59
C ALA A 364 -19.60 -33.73 22.12
N GLY A 365 -19.70 -35.03 21.83
CA GLY A 365 -19.51 -35.59 20.50
C GLY A 365 -20.48 -35.09 19.43
N SER A 366 -19.94 -34.80 18.25
CA SER A 366 -20.68 -34.93 16.99
C SER A 366 -20.60 -36.38 16.55
N ILE A 367 -21.47 -37.20 17.15
CA ILE A 367 -21.94 -38.42 16.51
C ILE A 367 -22.56 -38.03 15.17
N LEU A 368 -22.18 -38.78 14.14
CA LEU A 368 -22.91 -38.97 12.89
C LEU A 368 -24.40 -38.60 12.97
N SER A 369 -24.85 -37.71 12.11
CA SER A 369 -26.25 -37.62 11.68
C SER A 369 -26.25 -36.81 10.36
N LEU A 370 -26.90 -37.19 9.25
CA LEU A 370 -28.01 -38.10 8.97
C LEU A 370 -27.85 -38.60 7.51
N PHE A 371 -27.93 -39.90 7.24
CA PHE A 371 -29.18 -40.51 6.75
C PHE A 371 -30.41 -40.15 7.58
N ALA A 372 -31.36 -39.48 6.92
CA ALA A 372 -32.81 -39.58 7.12
C ALA A 372 -33.46 -39.35 5.76
#